data_AF-A0A0S8KSK4-F1
#
_entry.id   AF-A0A0S8KSK4-F1
#
_cell.length_a   1.000
_cell.length_b   1.000
_cell.length_c   1.000
_cell.angle_alpha   90.00
_cell.angle_beta   90.00
_cell.angle_gamma   90.00
#
_symmetry.space_group_name_H-M   'P 1'
#
loop_
_entity.id
_entity.type
_entity.pdbx_description
1 polymer ?
#
loop_
_entity_poly.entity_id
_entity_poly.type
_entity_poly.pdbx_seq_one_letter_code
_entity_poly.pdbx_strand_id
1 'polypeptide(L)'
;MHYRRLDDRRVQCQICFRQCIVSDGQLGFCHNKKNMDGEYYSLIHSQPCALQVDPIEKEPVFHMLPGTQIFCVGTASCNSRCKFCQNWEMSQSTMWQTVNEHATPSEVVQRAQAAGCPTVSFTYNEPIAFYEYMYDIASLARRQGLGAVCHTNGTMLAAPLQQLLEQLHAITVDLKAFTADFYRKVCSLELAPVLSTLQHVVKSGVHLEIVNLVIPTLNDTPESIGSMCRWIAETLGPDIPLHFIRFFPSYRMQRLPPTPIKTLEAAVAIADEAGLHYVYLGNAPGHPRNSSFCPTCGARIIDRRHFTVVANDVVDGKCRFCGHPIAGVWGI
;
A
#
# COMPACT_ATOMS: atom_id res chain seq x y z
N MET A 1 6.79 20.11 3.93
CA MET A 1 7.52 20.00 2.63
C MET A 1 6.68 20.36 1.40
N HIS A 2 5.38 20.02 1.32
CA HIS A 2 4.58 20.30 0.10
C HIS A 2 3.29 21.08 0.41
N TYR A 3 3.37 22.41 0.40
CA TYR A 3 2.21 23.30 0.46
C TYR A 3 2.51 24.64 -0.21
N ARG A 4 1.47 25.34 -0.65
CA ARG A 4 1.56 26.74 -1.09
C ARG A 4 0.99 27.64 -0.01
N ARG A 5 1.65 28.76 0.26
CA ARG A 5 1.07 29.88 1.00
C ARG A 5 0.09 30.62 0.09
N LEU A 6 -1.02 31.04 0.65
CA LEU A 6 -2.06 31.85 0.00
C LEU A 6 -2.29 33.11 0.82
N ASP A 7 -3.15 33.99 0.33
CA ASP A 7 -3.59 35.19 1.05
C ASP A 7 -4.29 34.85 2.37
N ASP A 8 -4.29 35.81 3.30
CA ASP A 8 -4.90 35.72 4.62
C ASP A 8 -4.36 34.56 5.47
N ARG A 9 -3.05 34.32 5.37
CA ARG A 9 -2.33 33.22 6.07
C ARG A 9 -2.91 31.84 5.78
N ARG A 10 -3.65 31.65 4.68
CA ARG A 10 -4.16 30.34 4.27
C ARG A 10 -3.04 29.54 3.62
N VAL A 11 -3.19 28.22 3.64
CA VAL A 11 -2.28 27.30 2.95
C VAL A 11 -3.05 26.32 2.08
N GLN A 12 -2.47 25.92 0.95
CA GLN A 12 -2.99 24.83 0.13
C GLN A 12 -2.05 23.63 0.24
N CYS A 13 -2.56 22.52 0.77
CA CYS A 13 -1.83 21.26 0.81
C CYS A 13 -1.52 20.76 -0.61
N GLN A 14 -0.29 20.34 -0.86
CA GLN A 14 0.13 19.79 -2.16
C GLN A 14 0.59 18.33 -2.06
N ILE A 15 0.13 17.60 -1.05
CA ILE A 15 0.54 16.20 -0.82
C ILE A 15 -0.38 15.21 -1.53
N CYS A 16 -1.71 15.40 -1.45
CA CYS A 16 -2.68 14.45 -1.96
C CYS A 16 -3.77 15.11 -2.81
N PHE A 17 -4.53 14.28 -3.52
CA PHE A 17 -5.60 14.68 -4.44
C PHE A 17 -6.57 15.74 -3.86
N ARG A 18 -6.80 15.73 -2.55
CA ARG A 18 -7.73 16.67 -1.89
C ARG A 18 -7.33 18.12 -2.00
N GLN A 19 -6.03 18.41 -2.09
CA GLN A 19 -5.48 19.76 -2.20
C GLN A 19 -6.13 20.77 -1.23
N CYS A 20 -6.32 20.37 0.03
CA CYS A 20 -7.07 21.13 1.03
C CYS A 20 -6.55 22.58 1.13
N ILE A 21 -7.47 23.55 1.07
CA ILE A 21 -7.21 24.93 1.46
C ILE A 21 -7.54 25.04 2.96
N VAL A 22 -6.56 25.40 3.77
CA VAL A 22 -6.65 25.38 5.24
C VAL A 22 -6.42 26.78 5.78
N SER A 23 -7.41 27.32 6.49
CA SER A 23 -7.31 28.61 7.17
C SER A 23 -6.37 28.56 8.36
N ASP A 24 -5.88 29.73 8.79
CA ASP A 24 -5.03 29.83 9.98
C ASP A 24 -5.71 29.21 11.21
N GLY A 25 -4.94 28.47 12.00
CA GLY A 25 -5.41 27.70 13.16
C GLY A 25 -6.20 26.42 12.84
N GLN A 26 -6.53 26.14 11.58
CA GLN A 26 -7.36 25.00 11.19
C GLN A 26 -6.55 23.75 10.80
N LEU A 27 -7.23 22.61 10.80
CA LEU A 27 -6.70 21.31 10.38
C LEU A 27 -7.09 20.99 8.93
N GLY A 28 -6.22 20.26 8.24
CA GLY A 28 -6.59 19.60 6.98
C GLY A 28 -7.54 18.42 7.19
N PHE A 29 -8.09 17.88 6.10
CA PHE A 29 -9.05 16.76 6.14
C PHE A 29 -8.53 15.51 6.86
N CYS A 30 -7.23 15.24 6.78
CA CYS A 30 -6.61 14.11 7.47
C CYS A 30 -6.41 14.35 8.96
N HIS A 31 -6.74 15.53 9.50
CA HIS A 31 -6.55 15.93 10.90
C HIS A 31 -5.10 15.89 11.43
N ASN A 32 -4.14 15.48 10.61
CA ASN A 32 -2.74 15.28 10.96
C ASN A 32 -1.87 16.50 10.66
N LYS A 33 -2.43 17.54 10.05
CA LYS A 33 -1.69 18.74 9.68
C LYS A 33 -2.48 19.99 10.04
N LYS A 34 -1.79 20.98 10.62
CA LYS A 34 -2.36 22.23 11.09
C LYS A 34 -1.68 23.42 10.44
N ASN A 35 -2.46 24.39 10.00
CA ASN A 35 -1.95 25.69 9.61
C ASN A 35 -1.76 26.54 10.87
N MET A 36 -0.56 27.06 11.10
CA MET A 36 -0.23 27.97 12.18
C MET A 36 0.57 29.13 11.59
N ASP A 37 -0.03 30.32 11.60
CA ASP A 37 0.57 31.57 11.10
C ASP A 37 1.03 31.50 9.63
N GLY A 38 0.29 30.77 8.78
CA GLY A 38 0.61 30.59 7.35
C GLY A 38 1.64 29.51 7.07
N GLU A 39 1.97 28.68 8.06
CA GLU A 39 2.86 27.53 7.94
C GLU A 39 2.13 26.23 8.26
N TYR A 40 2.38 25.20 7.45
CA TYR A 40 1.64 23.94 7.53
C TYR A 40 2.46 22.84 8.19
N TYR A 41 2.12 22.54 9.45
CA TYR A 41 2.86 21.64 10.32
C TYR A 41 2.23 20.25 10.35
N SER A 42 3.06 19.21 10.39
CA SER A 42 2.62 17.86 10.69
C SER A 42 2.53 17.68 12.21
N LEU A 43 1.36 17.31 12.72
CA LEU A 43 1.13 17.09 14.14
C LEU A 43 1.56 15.69 14.59
N ILE A 44 1.66 14.74 13.66
CA ILE A 44 1.96 13.33 13.94
C ILE A 44 3.39 12.93 13.59
N HIS A 45 4.27 13.91 13.30
CA HIS A 45 5.68 13.61 13.09
C HIS A 45 6.28 13.12 14.40
N SER A 46 6.95 11.98 14.35
CA SER A 46 7.48 11.30 15.53
C SER A 46 6.45 10.92 16.60
N GLN A 47 5.19 10.72 16.19
CA GLN A 47 4.06 10.32 17.05
C GLN A 47 3.30 9.12 16.45
N PRO A 48 3.96 7.99 16.15
CA PRO A 48 3.25 6.79 15.72
C PRO A 48 2.30 6.28 16.81
N CYS A 49 1.21 5.63 16.38
CA CYS A 49 0.34 4.87 17.28
C CYS A 49 0.39 3.36 17.01
N ALA A 50 1.20 2.93 16.04
CA ALA A 50 1.54 1.53 15.82
C ALA A 50 2.99 1.42 15.31
N LEU A 51 3.83 0.74 16.07
CA LEU A 51 5.13 0.22 15.65
C LEU A 51 5.14 -1.28 15.92
N GLN A 52 5.31 -2.09 14.88
CA GLN A 52 5.22 -3.54 15.01
C GLN A 52 6.11 -4.24 13.99
N VAL A 53 6.62 -5.42 14.37
CA VAL A 53 7.29 -6.33 13.46
C VAL A 53 6.26 -7.28 12.87
N ASP A 54 6.18 -7.32 11.54
CA ASP A 54 5.28 -8.20 10.78
C ASP A 54 6.07 -8.93 9.68
N PRO A 55 5.56 -10.07 9.16
CA PRO A 55 6.12 -10.69 7.97
C PRO A 55 5.80 -9.85 6.73
N ILE A 56 6.72 -9.78 5.75
CA ILE A 56 6.53 -9.01 4.52
C ILE A 56 5.30 -9.46 3.71
N GLU A 57 4.92 -10.73 3.84
CA GLU A 57 3.72 -11.31 3.24
C GLU A 57 2.40 -10.72 3.79
N LYS A 58 2.40 -10.12 4.99
CA LYS A 58 1.20 -9.51 5.56
C LYS A 58 0.91 -8.13 4.96
N GLU A 59 1.92 -7.43 4.44
CA GLU A 59 1.83 -6.14 3.75
C GLU A 59 1.64 -6.28 2.22
N PRO A 60 1.05 -7.40 1.80
CA PRO A 60 1.21 -8.07 0.49
C PRO A 60 2.32 -7.53 -0.44
N VAL A 61 3.59 -7.56 -0.01
CA VAL A 61 4.75 -7.30 -0.90
C VAL A 61 5.44 -8.63 -1.22
N PHE A 62 4.79 -9.47 -2.04
CA PHE A 62 5.24 -10.85 -2.23
C PHE A 62 6.54 -10.96 -3.01
N HIS A 63 6.86 -9.98 -3.84
CA HIS A 63 8.01 -9.97 -4.72
C HIS A 63 9.08 -8.99 -4.22
N MET A 64 9.22 -8.89 -2.90
CA MET A 64 10.37 -8.25 -2.25
C MET A 64 10.78 -9.08 -1.04
N LEU A 65 12.06 -9.49 -0.99
CA LEU A 65 12.66 -10.24 0.12
C LEU A 65 11.72 -11.25 0.84
N PRO A 66 11.13 -12.24 0.12
CA PRO A 66 10.11 -13.10 0.70
C PRO A 66 10.60 -13.87 1.93
N GLY A 67 9.75 -13.96 2.95
CA GLY A 67 10.03 -14.64 4.21
C GLY A 67 10.81 -13.80 5.23
N THR A 68 11.14 -12.55 4.90
CA THR A 68 11.75 -11.63 5.85
C THR A 68 10.71 -10.92 6.72
N GLN A 69 11.19 -10.35 7.83
CA GLN A 69 10.39 -9.49 8.69
C GLN A 69 10.55 -8.02 8.29
N ILE A 70 9.52 -7.22 8.53
CA ILE A 70 9.48 -5.79 8.26
C ILE A 70 9.06 -5.03 9.51
N PHE A 71 9.62 -3.83 9.67
CA PHE A 71 9.27 -2.94 10.77
C PHE A 71 8.21 -1.95 10.32
N CYS A 72 6.95 -2.22 10.66
CA CYS A 72 5.77 -1.47 10.23
C CYS A 72 5.52 -0.25 11.12
N VAL A 73 5.20 0.87 10.47
CA VAL A 73 4.90 2.16 11.09
C VAL A 73 3.51 2.62 10.64
N GLY A 74 2.65 2.93 11.61
CA GLY A 74 1.34 3.54 11.39
C GLY A 74 1.07 4.70 12.35
N THR A 75 0.25 5.64 11.89
CA THR A 75 -0.16 6.82 12.68
C THR A 75 -1.68 6.91 12.80
N ALA A 76 -2.14 7.89 13.58
CA ALA A 76 -3.55 8.22 13.60
C ALA A 76 -4.02 8.78 12.25
N SER A 77 -5.32 8.64 12.01
CA SER A 77 -6.07 9.22 10.91
C SER A 77 -5.67 8.78 9.50
N CYS A 78 -6.41 9.26 8.51
CA CYS A 78 -6.25 8.90 7.10
C CYS A 78 -6.79 10.01 6.21
N ASN A 79 -6.31 10.10 4.98
CA ASN A 79 -6.87 11.02 3.98
C ASN A 79 -8.14 10.46 3.30
N SER A 80 -8.68 9.31 3.74
CA SER A 80 -9.88 8.65 3.20
C SER A 80 -10.86 8.27 4.31
N ARG A 81 -12.08 7.85 3.93
CA ARG A 81 -13.14 7.39 4.86
C ARG A 81 -13.75 6.06 4.36
N CYS A 82 -12.89 5.09 4.05
CA CYS A 82 -13.29 3.75 3.61
C CYS A 82 -14.24 3.09 4.61
N LYS A 83 -15.47 2.79 4.16
CA LYS A 83 -16.51 2.14 4.99
C LYS A 83 -16.17 0.70 5.40
N PHE A 84 -15.22 0.07 4.72
CA PHE A 84 -14.74 -1.30 4.97
C PHE A 84 -13.38 -1.36 5.71
N CYS A 85 -12.83 -0.22 6.16
CA CYS A 85 -11.48 -0.18 6.71
C CYS A 85 -11.29 -1.20 7.85
N GLN A 86 -10.24 -2.01 7.77
CA GLN A 86 -9.92 -3.02 8.79
C GLN A 86 -9.24 -2.36 10.00
N ASN A 87 -8.42 -1.34 9.77
CA ASN A 87 -7.76 -0.54 10.81
C ASN A 87 -8.55 0.75 11.10
N TRP A 88 -9.88 0.66 11.17
CA TRP A 88 -10.73 1.84 11.30
C TRP A 88 -10.52 2.57 12.64
N GLU A 89 -10.18 1.84 13.71
CA GLU A 89 -9.95 2.39 15.05
C GLU A 89 -8.85 3.46 15.06
N MET A 90 -7.76 3.24 14.32
CA MET A 90 -6.69 4.24 14.20
C MET A 90 -6.92 5.20 13.02
N SER A 91 -7.34 4.69 11.85
CA SER A 91 -7.43 5.49 10.62
C SER A 91 -8.59 6.47 10.59
N GLN A 92 -9.63 6.24 11.41
CA GLN A 92 -10.78 7.13 11.55
C GLN A 92 -10.72 7.99 12.81
N SER A 93 -9.67 7.80 13.62
CA SER A 93 -9.40 8.58 14.83
C SER A 93 -8.40 9.69 14.57
N THR A 94 -8.48 10.76 15.36
CA THR A 94 -7.43 11.78 15.44
C THR A 94 -6.32 11.32 16.36
N MET A 95 -5.15 11.97 16.29
CA MET A 95 -4.03 11.68 17.20
C MET A 95 -4.41 11.83 18.69
N TRP A 96 -5.40 12.66 19.01
CA TRP A 96 -5.86 12.88 20.39
C TRP A 96 -6.76 11.76 20.91
N GLN A 97 -7.19 10.86 20.04
CA GLN A 97 -8.06 9.72 20.36
C GLN A 97 -7.30 8.39 20.35
N THR A 98 -6.05 8.39 19.87
CA THR A 98 -5.15 7.23 19.87
C THR A 98 -4.14 7.34 20.99
N VAL A 99 -3.59 6.20 21.42
CA VAL A 99 -2.37 6.17 22.23
C VAL A 99 -1.19 6.27 21.28
N ASN A 100 -0.43 7.34 21.36
CA ASN A 100 0.77 7.54 20.54
C ASN A 100 2.01 7.41 21.42
N GLU A 101 3.06 6.82 20.87
CA GLU A 101 4.38 6.87 21.47
C GLU A 101 5.24 7.93 20.76
N HIS A 102 6.24 8.45 21.46
CA HIS A 102 7.26 9.26 20.81
C HIS A 102 8.33 8.36 20.21
N ALA A 103 8.56 8.48 18.91
CA ALA A 103 9.65 7.81 18.23
C ALA A 103 10.11 8.69 17.06
N THR A 104 11.34 9.17 17.11
CA THR A 104 11.97 9.92 16.01
C THR A 104 12.29 9.02 14.82
N PRO A 105 12.54 9.57 13.61
CA PRO A 105 12.98 8.76 12.48
C PRO A 105 14.20 7.89 12.78
N SER A 106 15.17 8.40 13.55
CA SER A 106 16.35 7.64 13.96
C SER A 106 16.01 6.50 14.91
N GLU A 107 15.12 6.71 15.87
CA GLU A 107 14.70 5.66 16.79
C GLU A 107 13.95 4.55 16.05
N VAL A 108 13.10 4.89 15.07
CA VAL A 108 12.44 3.88 14.23
C VAL A 108 13.45 3.02 13.47
N VAL A 109 14.43 3.65 12.79
CA VAL A 109 15.46 2.90 12.04
C VAL A 109 16.32 2.04 12.97
N GLN A 110 16.71 2.55 14.13
CA GLN A 110 17.45 1.80 15.14
C GLN A 110 16.65 0.60 15.67
N ARG A 111 15.34 0.78 15.94
CA ARG A 111 14.45 -0.30 16.37
C ARG A 111 14.30 -1.37 15.28
N ALA A 112 14.19 -0.96 14.01
CA ALA A 112 14.15 -1.90 12.89
C ALA A 112 15.43 -2.74 12.80
N GLN A 113 16.61 -2.13 12.94
CA GLN A 113 17.89 -2.83 12.98
C GLN A 113 18.00 -3.76 14.18
N ALA A 114 17.62 -3.29 15.37
CA ALA A 114 17.65 -4.09 16.60
C ALA A 114 16.72 -5.30 16.53
N ALA A 115 15.59 -5.18 15.82
CA ALA A 115 14.67 -6.28 15.54
C ALA A 115 15.14 -7.23 14.42
N GLY A 116 16.26 -6.92 13.74
CA GLY A 116 16.76 -7.69 12.60
C GLY A 116 15.88 -7.56 11.35
N CYS A 117 15.07 -6.51 11.25
CA CYS A 117 14.23 -6.27 10.08
C CYS A 117 15.08 -5.63 8.97
N PRO A 118 15.25 -6.26 7.80
CA PRO A 118 15.95 -5.66 6.67
C PRO A 118 15.19 -4.49 6.03
N THR A 119 13.91 -4.30 6.35
CA THR A 119 13.04 -3.31 5.69
C THR A 119 12.12 -2.60 6.69
N VAL A 120 11.92 -1.30 6.49
CA VAL A 120 10.87 -0.50 7.15
C VAL A 120 9.64 -0.39 6.25
N SER A 121 8.44 -0.46 6.82
CA SER A 121 7.17 -0.37 6.11
C SER A 121 6.29 0.75 6.67
N PHE A 122 5.61 1.48 5.79
CA PHE A 122 4.62 2.50 6.16
C PHE A 122 3.23 2.00 5.77
N THR A 123 2.36 1.79 6.77
CA THR A 123 1.12 1.02 6.57
C THR A 123 0.06 1.28 7.67
N TYR A 124 -0.87 0.35 7.84
CA TYR A 124 -2.04 0.29 8.72
C TYR A 124 -3.11 1.34 8.44
N ASN A 125 -2.74 2.61 8.36
CA ASN A 125 -3.63 3.71 8.00
C ASN A 125 -3.37 4.18 6.56
N GLU A 126 -2.93 5.43 6.37
CA GLU A 126 -2.52 5.93 5.06
C GLU A 126 -1.23 6.73 5.20
N PRO A 127 -0.10 6.23 4.64
CA PRO A 127 1.20 6.90 4.72
C PRO A 127 1.23 8.32 4.17
N ILE A 128 0.38 8.64 3.17
CA ILE A 128 0.22 10.03 2.70
C ILE A 128 -0.17 10.98 3.85
N ALA A 129 -0.90 10.50 4.87
CA ALA A 129 -1.31 11.31 6.01
C ALA A 129 -0.15 11.66 6.97
N PHE A 130 0.97 10.96 6.87
CA PHE A 130 2.19 11.19 7.64
C PHE A 130 3.45 11.31 6.77
N TYR A 131 3.28 11.89 5.58
CA TYR A 131 4.31 12.02 4.54
C TYR A 131 5.69 12.43 5.05
N GLU A 132 5.80 13.52 5.82
CA GLU A 132 7.11 14.00 6.30
C GLU A 132 7.81 12.98 7.19
N TYR A 133 7.07 12.31 8.07
CA TYR A 133 7.64 11.32 8.97
C TYR A 133 8.06 10.05 8.22
N MET A 134 7.20 9.58 7.29
CA MET A 134 7.54 8.50 6.36
C MET A 134 8.80 8.83 5.56
N TYR A 135 8.88 10.02 4.96
CA TYR A 135 10.00 10.44 4.12
C TYR A 135 11.31 10.46 4.90
N ASP A 136 11.32 11.05 6.09
CA ASP A 136 12.51 11.13 6.95
C ASP A 136 13.00 9.74 7.37
N ILE A 137 12.08 8.82 7.74
CA ILE A 137 12.41 7.43 8.06
C ILE A 137 12.97 6.72 6.83
N ALA A 138 12.28 6.78 5.68
CA ALA A 138 12.69 6.07 4.47
C ALA A 138 14.07 6.52 4.00
N SER A 139 14.31 7.83 4.02
CA SER A 139 15.59 8.42 3.65
C SER A 139 16.72 7.98 4.59
N LEU A 140 16.45 7.92 5.89
CA LEU A 140 17.43 7.44 6.87
C LEU A 140 17.67 5.93 6.77
N ALA A 141 16.62 5.14 6.61
CA ALA A 141 16.68 3.68 6.44
C ALA A 141 17.59 3.30 5.27
N ARG A 142 17.41 3.95 4.11
CA ARG A 142 18.27 3.75 2.93
C ARG A 142 19.74 4.07 3.20
N ARG A 143 20.03 5.20 3.86
CA ARG A 143 21.41 5.57 4.24
C ARG A 143 22.08 4.54 5.15
N GLN A 144 21.29 3.72 5.84
CA GLN A 144 21.77 2.68 6.75
C GLN A 144 21.62 1.26 6.18
N GLY A 145 21.37 1.12 4.87
CA GLY A 145 21.30 -0.17 4.18
C GLY A 145 20.03 -0.97 4.42
N LEU A 146 18.94 -0.33 4.89
CA LEU A 146 17.63 -0.97 4.99
C LEU A 146 16.77 -0.68 3.76
N GLY A 147 15.94 -1.67 3.42
CA GLY A 147 14.82 -1.51 2.49
C GLY A 147 13.75 -0.59 3.06
N ALA A 148 12.92 -0.04 2.17
CA ALA A 148 11.79 0.82 2.56
C ALA A 148 10.62 0.56 1.62
N VAL A 149 9.44 0.33 2.19
CA VAL A 149 8.20 0.06 1.45
C VAL A 149 7.04 0.90 1.97
N CYS A 150 6.07 1.16 1.10
CA CYS A 150 4.87 1.93 1.42
C CYS A 150 3.63 1.19 0.92
N HIS A 151 2.62 1.00 1.77
CA HIS A 151 1.29 0.50 1.37
C HIS A 151 0.30 1.67 1.43
N THR A 152 -0.20 2.11 0.29
CA THR A 152 -1.01 3.33 0.15
C THR A 152 -2.29 3.11 -0.64
N ASN A 153 -3.28 3.98 -0.44
CA ASN A 153 -4.45 4.11 -1.30
C ASN A 153 -4.16 4.80 -2.65
N GLY A 154 -2.93 5.24 -2.89
CA GLY A 154 -2.48 5.69 -4.21
C GLY A 154 -2.96 7.09 -4.61
N THR A 155 -3.33 7.96 -3.67
CA THR A 155 -3.90 9.28 -3.99
C THR A 155 -2.95 10.47 -3.79
N MET A 156 -1.64 10.22 -3.90
CA MET A 156 -0.59 11.24 -3.78
C MET A 156 -0.50 12.08 -5.07
N LEU A 157 -0.12 13.35 -4.96
CA LEU A 157 0.18 14.17 -6.15
C LEU A 157 1.54 13.80 -6.74
N ALA A 158 1.75 14.11 -8.02
CA ALA A 158 2.93 13.67 -8.76
C ALA A 158 4.27 14.13 -8.13
N ALA A 159 4.39 15.40 -7.75
CA ALA A 159 5.63 15.93 -7.17
C ALA A 159 6.06 15.25 -5.85
N PRO A 160 5.22 15.20 -4.80
CA PRO A 160 5.58 14.47 -3.57
C PRO A 160 5.75 12.96 -3.80
N LEU A 161 5.01 12.37 -4.76
CA LEU A 161 5.17 10.97 -5.11
C LEU A 161 6.55 10.70 -5.69
N GLN A 162 6.99 11.50 -6.66
CA GLN A 162 8.31 11.35 -7.27
C GLN A 162 9.42 11.44 -6.22
N GLN A 163 9.36 12.45 -5.34
CA GLN A 163 10.34 12.61 -4.28
C GLN A 163 10.35 11.42 -3.31
N LEU A 164 9.18 10.85 -2.99
CA LEU A 164 9.09 9.68 -2.13
C LEU A 164 9.64 8.42 -2.81
N LEU A 165 9.36 8.21 -4.10
CA LEU A 165 9.80 7.02 -4.84
C LEU A 165 11.32 6.87 -4.86
N GLU A 166 12.08 7.98 -4.85
CA GLU A 166 13.54 7.96 -4.69
C GLU A 166 14.00 7.33 -3.37
N GLN A 167 13.12 7.27 -2.36
CA GLN A 167 13.40 6.72 -1.04
C GLN A 167 12.83 5.31 -0.84
N LEU A 168 12.13 4.73 -1.81
CA LEU A 168 11.48 3.42 -1.68
C LEU A 168 12.15 2.37 -2.55
N HIS A 169 11.96 1.10 -2.18
CA HIS A 169 12.34 -0.07 -2.97
C HIS A 169 11.11 -0.74 -3.59
N ALA A 170 9.99 -0.74 -2.86
CA ALA A 170 8.71 -1.19 -3.37
C ALA A 170 7.56 -0.32 -2.83
N ILE A 171 6.43 -0.36 -3.53
CA ILE A 171 5.18 0.27 -3.10
C ILE A 171 4.01 -0.64 -3.46
N THR A 172 3.10 -0.79 -2.50
CA THR A 172 1.82 -1.48 -2.69
C THR A 172 0.73 -0.44 -2.80
N VAL A 173 -0.05 -0.50 -3.88
CA VAL A 173 -1.14 0.44 -4.13
C VAL A 173 -2.48 -0.29 -4.13
N ASP A 174 -3.41 0.18 -3.29
CA ASP A 174 -4.76 -0.35 -3.28
C ASP A 174 -5.59 0.18 -4.45
N LEU A 175 -5.73 -0.61 -5.52
CA LEU A 175 -6.71 -0.38 -6.58
C LEU A 175 -8.06 -0.97 -6.14
N LYS A 176 -8.74 -0.25 -5.24
CA LYS A 176 -9.89 -0.75 -4.45
C LYS A 176 -11.12 -1.14 -5.30
N ALA A 177 -11.26 -0.59 -6.49
CA ALA A 177 -12.30 -0.92 -7.47
C ALA A 177 -11.88 -0.34 -8.83
N PHE A 178 -12.68 -0.60 -9.87
CA PHE A 178 -12.48 0.00 -11.18
C PHE A 178 -13.66 0.88 -11.63
N THR A 179 -14.35 1.48 -10.65
CA THR A 179 -15.45 2.42 -10.89
C THR A 179 -15.32 3.66 -10.01
N ALA A 180 -15.54 4.84 -10.60
CA ALA A 180 -15.46 6.09 -9.85
C ALA A 180 -16.54 6.21 -8.76
N ASP A 181 -17.68 5.54 -8.94
CA ASP A 181 -18.78 5.54 -7.98
C ASP A 181 -18.42 4.87 -6.66
N PHE A 182 -17.74 3.71 -6.72
CA PHE A 182 -17.22 3.04 -5.53
C PHE A 182 -16.27 3.96 -4.75
N TYR A 183 -15.32 4.60 -5.42
CA TYR A 183 -14.36 5.50 -4.77
C TYR A 183 -15.05 6.65 -4.03
N ARG A 184 -16.02 7.32 -4.68
CA ARG A 184 -16.74 8.45 -4.06
C ARG A 184 -17.63 7.99 -2.91
N LYS A 185 -18.48 6.98 -3.12
CA LYS A 185 -19.53 6.57 -2.17
C LYS A 185 -19.02 5.70 -1.03
N VAL A 186 -17.98 4.90 -1.27
CA VAL A 186 -17.47 3.90 -0.32
C VAL A 186 -16.20 4.39 0.39
N CYS A 187 -15.33 5.10 -0.33
CA CYS A 187 -14.00 5.48 0.18
C CYS A 187 -13.85 6.98 0.48
N SER A 188 -14.74 7.82 -0.04
CA SER A 188 -14.54 9.28 -0.12
C SER A 188 -13.23 9.64 -0.83
N LEU A 189 -12.89 8.89 -1.88
CA LEU A 189 -11.69 9.03 -2.71
C LEU A 189 -12.09 9.24 -4.18
N GLU A 190 -11.10 9.35 -5.05
CA GLU A 190 -11.24 9.41 -6.51
C GLU A 190 -10.37 8.33 -7.16
N LEU A 191 -10.88 7.69 -8.22
CA LEU A 191 -10.16 6.64 -8.95
C LEU A 191 -9.02 7.21 -9.82
N ALA A 192 -9.23 8.35 -10.47
CA ALA A 192 -8.27 8.90 -11.42
C ALA A 192 -6.88 9.20 -10.79
N PRO A 193 -6.77 9.77 -9.57
CA PRO A 193 -5.50 9.89 -8.88
C PRO A 193 -4.78 8.55 -8.66
N VAL A 194 -5.51 7.47 -8.37
CA VAL A 194 -4.93 6.13 -8.17
C VAL A 194 -4.33 5.60 -9.46
N LEU A 195 -5.07 5.68 -10.57
CA LEU A 195 -4.57 5.25 -11.89
C LEU A 195 -3.35 6.07 -12.33
N SER A 196 -3.31 7.36 -12.00
CA SER A 196 -2.14 8.21 -12.27
C SER A 196 -0.94 7.82 -11.41
N THR A 197 -1.13 7.54 -10.11
CA THR A 197 -0.08 7.06 -9.22
C THR A 197 0.53 5.75 -9.74
N LEU A 198 -0.30 4.76 -10.09
CA LEU A 198 0.18 3.48 -10.62
C LEU A 198 1.11 3.66 -11.84
N GLN A 199 0.71 4.52 -12.78
CA GLN A 199 1.54 4.82 -13.96
C GLN A 199 2.85 5.55 -13.60
N HIS A 200 2.83 6.47 -12.62
CA HIS A 200 4.05 7.14 -12.16
C HIS A 200 5.01 6.19 -11.46
N VAL A 201 4.51 5.25 -10.67
CA VAL A 201 5.35 4.23 -10.02
C VAL A 201 6.04 3.37 -11.07
N VAL A 202 5.31 2.83 -12.04
CA VAL A 202 5.91 2.03 -13.12
C VAL A 202 6.99 2.81 -13.86
N LYS A 203 6.73 4.08 -14.20
CA LYS A 203 7.72 4.95 -14.86
C LYS A 203 8.98 5.23 -14.02
N SER A 204 8.87 5.18 -12.69
CA SER A 204 10.00 5.41 -11.79
C SER A 204 10.95 4.20 -11.66
N GLY A 205 10.49 3.00 -12.02
CA GLY A 205 11.23 1.75 -11.84
C GLY A 205 11.18 1.18 -10.42
N VAL A 206 10.51 1.84 -9.47
CA VAL A 206 10.22 1.26 -8.15
C VAL A 206 9.28 0.07 -8.32
N HIS A 207 9.54 -1.02 -7.60
CA HIS A 207 8.71 -2.23 -7.66
C HIS A 207 7.28 -1.93 -7.18
N LEU A 208 6.29 -2.35 -7.97
CA LEU A 208 4.88 -2.08 -7.72
C LEU A 208 4.13 -3.39 -7.53
N GLU A 209 3.32 -3.45 -6.47
CA GLU A 209 2.29 -4.47 -6.31
C GLU A 209 0.92 -3.80 -6.13
N ILE A 210 -0.13 -4.46 -6.62
CA ILE A 210 -1.49 -3.94 -6.60
C ILE A 210 -2.35 -4.82 -5.70
N VAL A 211 -3.12 -4.20 -4.81
CA VAL A 211 -4.08 -4.89 -3.95
C VAL A 211 -5.50 -4.50 -4.32
N ASN A 212 -6.36 -5.51 -4.47
CA ASN A 212 -7.80 -5.35 -4.61
C ASN A 212 -8.51 -6.19 -3.55
N LEU A 213 -9.09 -5.53 -2.54
CA LEU A 213 -9.99 -6.17 -1.59
C LEU A 213 -11.34 -6.39 -2.28
N VAL A 214 -11.66 -7.64 -2.60
CA VAL A 214 -12.92 -7.99 -3.28
C VAL A 214 -14.03 -8.01 -2.24
N ILE A 215 -15.01 -7.13 -2.36
CA ILE A 215 -16.15 -6.94 -1.46
C ILE A 215 -17.43 -7.34 -2.20
N PRO A 216 -18.22 -8.29 -1.65
CA PRO A 216 -19.40 -8.80 -2.33
C PRO A 216 -20.39 -7.69 -2.66
N THR A 217 -20.99 -7.75 -3.85
CA THR A 217 -21.99 -6.82 -4.40
C THR A 217 -21.49 -5.40 -4.72
N LEU A 218 -20.23 -5.07 -4.44
CA LEU A 218 -19.71 -3.70 -4.58
C LEU A 218 -18.62 -3.57 -5.66
N ASN A 219 -17.69 -4.51 -5.74
CA ASN A 219 -16.59 -4.48 -6.72
C ASN A 219 -16.23 -5.87 -7.25
N ASP A 220 -17.12 -6.85 -7.09
CA ASP A 220 -16.91 -8.26 -7.41
C ASP A 220 -17.54 -8.71 -8.73
N THR A 221 -17.98 -7.77 -9.58
CA THR A 221 -18.58 -8.13 -10.87
C THR A 221 -17.50 -8.56 -11.89
N PRO A 222 -17.72 -9.64 -12.66
CA PRO A 222 -16.77 -10.10 -13.67
C PRO A 222 -16.35 -9.00 -14.66
N GLU A 223 -17.28 -8.13 -15.06
CA GLU A 223 -17.01 -7.06 -16.02
C GLU A 223 -16.07 -5.99 -15.44
N SER A 224 -16.28 -5.62 -14.17
CA SER A 224 -15.43 -4.62 -13.52
C SER A 224 -14.04 -5.17 -13.24
N ILE A 225 -13.94 -6.43 -12.80
CA ILE A 225 -12.66 -7.11 -12.58
C ILE A 225 -11.93 -7.26 -13.91
N GLY A 226 -12.60 -7.72 -14.97
CA GLY A 226 -11.99 -7.87 -16.29
C GLY A 226 -11.49 -6.55 -16.86
N SER A 227 -12.22 -5.45 -16.65
CA SER A 227 -11.77 -4.12 -17.07
C SER A 227 -10.52 -3.67 -16.31
N MET A 228 -10.45 -3.96 -15.01
CA MET A 228 -9.28 -3.68 -14.18
C MET A 228 -8.07 -4.49 -14.66
N CYS A 229 -8.21 -5.81 -14.83
CA CYS A 229 -7.12 -6.71 -15.20
C CYS A 229 -6.56 -6.37 -16.59
N ARG A 230 -7.43 -6.13 -17.59
CA ARG A 230 -6.99 -5.69 -18.92
C ARG A 230 -6.23 -4.37 -18.85
N TRP A 231 -6.76 -3.40 -18.10
CA TRP A 231 -6.07 -2.11 -17.95
C TRP A 231 -4.69 -2.26 -17.30
N ILE A 232 -4.55 -3.10 -16.27
CA ILE A 232 -3.24 -3.40 -15.66
C ILE A 232 -2.30 -4.02 -16.70
N ALA A 233 -2.74 -5.08 -17.38
CA ALA A 233 -1.91 -5.79 -18.36
C ALA A 233 -1.45 -4.88 -19.51
N GLU A 234 -2.37 -4.07 -20.06
CA GLU A 234 -2.11 -3.18 -21.20
C GLU A 234 -1.32 -1.93 -20.82
N THR A 235 -1.56 -1.35 -19.63
CA THR A 235 -1.01 -0.03 -19.25
C THR A 235 0.23 -0.14 -18.37
N LEU A 236 0.26 -1.11 -17.46
CA LEU A 236 1.32 -1.26 -16.46
C LEU A 236 2.25 -2.44 -16.78
N GLY A 237 1.73 -3.45 -17.48
CA GLY A 237 2.45 -4.64 -17.92
C GLY A 237 1.99 -5.92 -17.20
N PRO A 238 2.26 -7.10 -17.79
CA PRO A 238 1.77 -8.39 -17.28
C PRO A 238 2.50 -8.85 -16.01
N ASP A 239 3.68 -8.29 -15.72
CA ASP A 239 4.53 -8.69 -14.60
C ASP A 239 4.22 -7.97 -13.29
N ILE A 240 3.22 -7.07 -13.26
CA ILE A 240 2.81 -6.38 -12.03
C ILE A 240 1.97 -7.33 -11.16
N PRO A 241 2.44 -7.70 -9.95
CA PRO A 241 1.68 -8.54 -9.04
C PRO A 241 0.31 -7.94 -8.69
N LEU A 242 -0.75 -8.73 -8.84
CA LEU A 242 -2.10 -8.39 -8.44
C LEU A 242 -2.60 -9.33 -7.35
N HIS A 243 -2.99 -8.75 -6.21
CA HIS A 243 -3.51 -9.46 -5.05
C HIS A 243 -5.01 -9.26 -4.93
N PHE A 244 -5.78 -10.32 -5.16
CA PHE A 244 -7.18 -10.34 -4.75
C PHE A 244 -7.26 -10.78 -3.29
N ILE A 245 -7.70 -9.87 -2.43
CA ILE A 245 -7.79 -10.10 -0.99
C ILE A 245 -9.24 -10.40 -0.61
N ARG A 246 -9.42 -11.46 0.17
CA ARG A 246 -10.72 -11.81 0.74
C ARG A 246 -11.19 -10.77 1.74
N PHE A 247 -12.38 -10.20 1.51
CA PHE A 247 -13.05 -9.35 2.47
C PHE A 247 -13.67 -10.14 3.61
N PHE A 248 -13.65 -9.54 4.80
CA PHE A 248 -14.43 -9.92 5.96
C PHE A 248 -15.17 -8.67 6.49
N PRO A 249 -16.41 -8.80 6.99
CA PRO A 249 -17.16 -7.68 7.54
C PRO A 249 -16.35 -6.89 8.58
N SER A 250 -16.22 -5.58 8.34
CA SER A 250 -15.47 -4.65 9.17
C SER A 250 -16.09 -3.25 9.14
N TYR A 251 -15.82 -2.47 10.20
CA TYR A 251 -16.24 -1.09 10.36
C TYR A 251 -17.75 -0.88 10.07
N ARG A 252 -18.10 -0.19 8.97
CA ARG A 252 -19.49 0.12 8.60
C ARG A 252 -20.12 -0.94 7.69
N MET A 253 -19.36 -1.95 7.26
CA MET A 253 -19.81 -3.02 6.36
C MET A 253 -20.05 -4.35 7.09
N GLN A 254 -20.66 -4.31 8.27
CA GLN A 254 -20.92 -5.49 9.09
C GLN A 254 -21.99 -6.43 8.52
N ARG A 255 -22.80 -5.96 7.56
CA ARG A 255 -23.94 -6.71 7.00
C ARG A 255 -23.62 -7.49 5.73
N LEU A 256 -22.41 -7.36 5.20
CA LEU A 256 -21.96 -8.13 4.04
C LEU A 256 -21.25 -9.40 4.52
N PRO A 257 -21.46 -10.55 3.86
CA PRO A 257 -20.71 -11.76 4.20
C PRO A 257 -19.24 -11.63 3.81
N PRO A 258 -18.35 -12.46 4.38
CA PRO A 258 -17.02 -12.63 3.81
C PRO A 258 -17.10 -13.03 2.34
N THR A 259 -16.15 -12.58 1.52
CA THR A 259 -16.13 -12.94 0.09
C THR A 259 -16.02 -14.45 -0.08
N PRO A 260 -16.90 -15.09 -0.86
CA PRO A 260 -16.77 -16.50 -1.17
C PRO A 260 -15.46 -16.78 -1.90
N ILE A 261 -14.80 -17.90 -1.58
CA ILE A 261 -13.56 -18.30 -2.26
C ILE A 261 -13.77 -18.44 -3.77
N LYS A 262 -14.92 -18.96 -4.20
CA LYS A 262 -15.29 -19.07 -5.61
C LYS A 262 -15.29 -17.73 -6.36
N THR A 263 -15.68 -16.64 -5.69
CA THR A 263 -15.64 -15.29 -6.29
C THR A 263 -14.20 -14.85 -6.54
N LEU A 264 -13.29 -15.16 -5.62
CA LEU A 264 -11.85 -14.88 -5.76
C LEU A 264 -11.20 -15.76 -6.84
N GLU A 265 -11.56 -17.05 -6.91
CA GLU A 265 -11.11 -17.96 -7.96
C GLU A 265 -11.55 -17.49 -9.36
N ALA A 266 -12.78 -16.98 -9.48
CA ALA A 266 -13.27 -16.38 -10.72
C ALA A 266 -12.48 -15.11 -11.09
N ALA A 267 -12.15 -14.26 -10.11
CA ALA A 267 -11.33 -13.07 -10.32
C ALA A 267 -9.92 -13.43 -10.83
N VAL A 268 -9.33 -14.50 -10.27
CA VAL A 268 -8.04 -15.05 -10.72
C VAL A 268 -8.11 -15.52 -12.16
N ALA A 269 -9.13 -16.33 -12.52
CA ALA A 269 -9.29 -16.80 -13.89
C ALA A 269 -9.39 -15.64 -14.89
N ILE A 270 -10.15 -14.59 -14.55
CA ILE A 270 -10.25 -13.37 -15.38
C ILE A 270 -8.90 -12.65 -15.52
N ALA A 271 -8.10 -12.61 -14.44
CA ALA A 271 -6.77 -12.00 -14.46
C ALA A 271 -5.77 -12.82 -15.30
N ASP A 272 -5.83 -14.14 -15.22
CA ASP A 272 -5.03 -15.04 -16.05
C ASP A 272 -5.38 -14.89 -17.53
N GLU A 273 -6.68 -14.84 -17.86
CA GLU A 273 -7.18 -14.61 -19.22
C GLU A 273 -6.77 -13.25 -19.78
N ALA A 274 -6.61 -12.24 -18.91
CA ALA A 274 -6.07 -10.94 -19.27
C ALA A 274 -4.54 -10.94 -19.48
N GLY A 275 -3.85 -12.05 -19.18
CA GLY A 275 -2.42 -12.22 -19.38
C GLY A 275 -1.55 -11.75 -18.21
N LEU A 276 -2.09 -11.59 -17.00
CA LEU A 276 -1.29 -11.25 -15.83
C LEU A 276 -0.52 -12.48 -15.34
N HIS A 277 0.79 -12.34 -15.13
CA HIS A 277 1.68 -13.44 -14.76
C HIS A 277 1.61 -13.80 -13.27
N TYR A 278 1.40 -12.80 -12.42
CA TYR A 278 1.49 -12.92 -10.97
C TYR A 278 0.18 -12.49 -10.30
N VAL A 279 -0.72 -13.46 -10.12
CA VAL A 279 -2.03 -13.23 -9.51
C VAL A 279 -2.16 -14.05 -8.22
N TYR A 280 -2.47 -13.35 -7.13
CA TYR A 280 -2.50 -13.93 -5.79
C TYR A 280 -3.88 -13.88 -5.15
N LEU A 281 -4.15 -14.88 -4.31
CA LEU A 281 -5.24 -14.85 -3.35
C LEU A 281 -4.70 -14.66 -1.93
N GLY A 282 -5.05 -13.53 -1.33
CA GLY A 282 -4.78 -13.24 0.08
C GLY A 282 -6.00 -13.53 0.96
N ASN A 283 -5.75 -13.69 2.27
CA ASN A 283 -6.79 -14.00 3.25
C ASN A 283 -7.62 -15.28 2.95
N ALA A 284 -7.01 -16.20 2.21
CA ALA A 284 -7.52 -17.55 1.92
C ALA A 284 -6.44 -18.59 2.31
N PRO A 285 -6.25 -18.87 3.61
CA PRO A 285 -5.19 -19.77 4.08
C PRO A 285 -5.23 -21.14 3.39
N GLY A 286 -4.07 -21.62 2.94
CA GLY A 286 -3.92 -22.91 2.26
C GLY A 286 -4.26 -22.90 0.77
N HIS A 287 -4.72 -21.78 0.20
CA HIS A 287 -5.02 -21.71 -1.22
C HIS A 287 -3.73 -21.70 -2.07
N PRO A 288 -3.64 -22.47 -3.17
CA PRO A 288 -2.42 -22.55 -4.00
C PRO A 288 -1.95 -21.19 -4.54
N ARG A 289 -2.90 -20.30 -4.90
CA ARG A 289 -2.61 -18.92 -5.34
C ARG A 289 -2.06 -17.98 -4.26
N ASN A 290 -1.73 -18.48 -3.07
CA ASN A 290 -0.90 -17.74 -2.11
C ASN A 290 0.60 -17.87 -2.46
N SER A 291 0.97 -18.89 -3.24
CA SER A 291 2.34 -19.15 -3.70
C SER A 291 2.65 -18.47 -5.04
N SER A 292 3.94 -18.24 -5.32
CA SER A 292 4.38 -17.72 -6.63
C SER A 292 4.76 -18.87 -7.57
N PHE A 293 4.39 -18.73 -8.85
CA PHE A 293 4.68 -19.70 -9.90
C PHE A 293 5.45 -19.00 -11.03
N CYS A 294 6.38 -19.70 -11.66
CA CYS A 294 7.12 -19.18 -12.80
C CYS A 294 6.19 -19.09 -14.02
N PRO A 295 6.06 -17.93 -14.68
CA PRO A 295 5.15 -17.77 -15.82
C PRO A 295 5.60 -18.57 -17.06
N THR A 296 6.87 -18.96 -17.15
CA THR A 296 7.38 -19.75 -18.29
C THR A 296 7.24 -21.25 -18.09
N CYS A 297 7.68 -21.80 -16.96
CA CYS A 297 7.71 -23.26 -16.76
C CYS A 297 6.60 -23.79 -15.82
N GLY A 298 5.80 -22.90 -15.22
CA GLY A 298 4.73 -23.27 -14.29
C GLY A 298 5.20 -23.81 -12.93
N ALA A 299 6.51 -23.97 -12.73
CA ALA A 299 7.05 -24.45 -11.45
C ALA A 299 6.69 -23.47 -10.32
N ARG A 300 6.32 -24.02 -9.16
CA ARG A 300 6.14 -23.24 -7.94
C ARG A 300 7.52 -22.78 -7.46
N ILE A 301 7.75 -21.47 -7.50
CA ILE A 301 9.05 -20.85 -7.18
C ILE A 301 9.08 -20.24 -5.79
N ILE A 302 7.93 -19.97 -5.18
CA ILE A 302 7.87 -19.58 -3.76
C ILE A 302 6.66 -20.27 -3.15
N ASP A 303 6.90 -21.20 -2.23
CA ASP A 303 5.84 -21.89 -1.49
C ASP A 303 5.46 -21.07 -0.26
N ARG A 304 4.22 -20.60 -0.21
CA ARG A 304 3.67 -19.86 0.93
C ARG A 304 2.54 -20.62 1.58
N ARG A 305 2.56 -20.64 2.91
CA ARG A 305 1.45 -21.05 3.77
C ARG A 305 1.02 -19.84 4.58
N HIS A 306 0.02 -19.12 4.08
CA HIS A 306 -0.45 -17.87 4.65
C HIS A 306 0.65 -16.79 4.59
N PHE A 307 1.24 -16.42 5.73
CA PHE A 307 2.33 -15.44 5.79
C PHE A 307 3.72 -16.08 5.92
N THR A 308 3.81 -17.41 5.94
CA THR A 308 5.08 -18.11 6.08
C THR A 308 5.58 -18.60 4.73
N VAL A 309 6.80 -18.24 4.37
CA VAL A 309 7.52 -18.83 3.23
C VAL A 309 8.14 -20.15 3.67
N VAL A 310 7.71 -21.23 3.03
CA VAL A 310 8.19 -22.60 3.29
C VAL A 310 9.39 -22.93 2.41
N ALA A 311 9.41 -22.42 1.18
CA ALA A 311 10.51 -22.59 0.25
C ALA A 311 10.60 -21.37 -0.68
N ASN A 312 11.83 -20.96 -1.00
CA ASN A 312 12.12 -19.92 -1.97
C ASN A 312 13.14 -20.46 -2.98
N ASP A 313 12.67 -20.58 -4.21
CA ASP A 313 13.35 -21.18 -5.36
C ASP A 313 13.70 -20.11 -6.43
N VAL A 314 13.69 -18.84 -6.01
CA VAL A 314 14.22 -17.72 -6.78
C VAL A 314 15.67 -17.50 -6.39
N VAL A 315 16.59 -17.63 -7.35
CA VAL A 315 18.03 -17.44 -7.18
C VAL A 315 18.46 -16.28 -8.06
N ASP A 316 19.08 -15.25 -7.47
CA ASP A 316 19.52 -14.03 -8.15
C ASP A 316 18.42 -13.41 -9.04
N GLY A 317 17.19 -13.39 -8.52
CA GLY A 317 16.01 -12.88 -9.22
C GLY A 317 15.53 -13.73 -10.39
N LYS A 318 15.91 -15.01 -10.47
CA LYS A 318 15.51 -15.94 -11.54
C LYS A 318 14.93 -17.23 -10.98
N CYS A 319 14.03 -17.84 -11.74
CA CYS A 319 13.54 -19.18 -11.47
C CYS A 319 14.69 -20.19 -11.47
N ARG A 320 14.90 -20.94 -10.38
CA ARG A 320 15.94 -21.99 -10.33
C ARG A 320 15.80 -23.09 -11.38
N PHE A 321 14.59 -23.29 -11.92
CA PHE A 321 14.27 -24.44 -12.78
C PHE A 321 14.49 -24.15 -14.27
N CYS A 322 14.19 -22.93 -14.73
CA CYS A 322 14.29 -22.57 -16.14
C CYS A 322 15.07 -21.28 -16.41
N GLY A 323 15.52 -20.56 -15.37
CA GLY A 323 16.29 -19.32 -15.51
C GLY A 323 15.47 -18.09 -15.90
N HIS A 324 14.15 -18.18 -16.01
CA HIS A 324 13.28 -17.03 -16.29
C HIS A 324 13.45 -15.94 -15.20
N PRO A 325 13.70 -14.68 -15.56
CA PRO A 325 13.73 -13.57 -14.60
C PRO A 325 12.36 -13.39 -13.92
N ILE A 326 12.34 -13.26 -12.60
CA ILE A 326 11.12 -13.02 -11.82
C ILE A 326 11.10 -11.54 -11.45
N ALA A 327 10.04 -10.83 -11.83
CA ALA A 327 9.86 -9.43 -11.48
C ALA A 327 9.81 -9.27 -9.95
N GLY A 328 10.60 -8.37 -9.39
CA GLY A 328 10.67 -8.15 -7.94
C GLY A 328 12.00 -7.57 -7.47
N VAL A 329 12.10 -7.38 -6.15
CA VAL A 329 13.30 -6.91 -5.43
C VAL A 329 13.89 -8.08 -4.64
N TRP A 330 15.00 -8.61 -5.13
CA TRP A 330 15.63 -9.83 -4.57
C TRP A 330 16.89 -9.55 -3.76
N GLY A 331 17.21 -8.27 -3.54
CA GLY A 331 18.33 -7.76 -2.73
C GLY A 331 18.18 -6.26 -2.46
N ILE A 332 18.90 -5.77 -1.45
CA ILE A 332 18.99 -4.36 -1.02
C ILE A 332 20.45 -3.95 -1.01
#